data_AF-A0A7S4HQD9-F1
#
_entry.id   AF-A0A7S4HQD9-F1
#
_cell.length_a   1.000
_cell.length_b   1.000
_cell.length_c   1.000
_cell.angle_alpha   90.00
_cell.angle_beta   90.00
_cell.angle_gamma   90.00
#
_symmetry.space_group_name_H-M   'P 1'
#
loop_
_entity.id
_entity.type
_entity.pdbx_description
1 polymer ?
#
loop_
_entity_poly.entity_id
_entity_poly.type
_entity_poly.pdbx_seq_one_letter_code
_entity_poly.pdbx_strand_id
1 'polypeptide(L)'
;ANYYRTCDEIKEPFRDENSPVCTAGLRLCSVEVKHIPCTYRSYLETHKDMDSKEFALWYVPTLRTWSNSTFYNALSHDRSAEERSNIVDELFDAYTKEVQQNPFQHGMDYIHTHVHIEKIV
;
A
#
# COMPACT_ATOMS: atom_id res chain seq x y z
N ALA A 1 -3.24 4.92 11.46
CA ALA A 1 -2.03 5.14 10.65
C ALA A 1 -1.60 3.82 10.05
N ASN A 2 -1.23 3.79 8.76
CA ASN A 2 -0.58 2.62 8.16
C ASN A 2 0.89 2.63 8.59
N TYR A 3 1.36 1.54 9.18
CA TYR A 3 2.72 1.41 9.71
C TYR A 3 3.35 0.12 9.19
N TYR A 4 4.43 0.27 8.43
CA TYR A 4 5.22 -0.85 7.93
C TYR A 4 6.21 -1.27 9.00
N ARG A 5 6.02 -2.46 9.56
CA ARG A 5 6.91 -3.02 10.57
C ARG A 5 8.19 -3.56 9.95
N THR A 6 9.28 -3.41 10.67
CA THR A 6 10.54 -4.09 10.39
C THR A 6 10.43 -5.58 10.73
N CYS A 7 11.36 -6.38 10.20
CA CYS A 7 11.49 -7.78 10.60
C CYS A 7 11.66 -7.95 12.10
N ASP A 8 12.41 -7.06 12.75
CA ASP A 8 12.67 -7.15 14.18
C ASP A 8 11.42 -6.90 15.00
N GLU A 9 10.60 -5.90 14.63
CA GLU A 9 9.32 -5.63 15.28
C GLU A 9 8.30 -6.74 15.09
N ILE A 10 8.36 -7.45 13.96
CA ILE A 10 7.51 -8.64 13.73
C ILE A 10 7.94 -9.81 14.61
N LYS A 11 9.26 -9.97 14.82
CA LYS A 11 9.83 -11.05 15.63
C LYS A 11 9.75 -10.77 17.13
N GLU A 12 9.73 -9.51 17.53
CA GLU A 12 9.82 -9.08 18.93
C GLU A 12 8.85 -9.83 19.86
N PRO A 13 7.55 -9.99 19.52
CA PRO A 13 6.60 -10.66 20.41
C PRO A 13 6.90 -12.14 20.65
N PHE A 14 7.77 -12.76 19.86
CA PHE A 14 8.12 -14.18 19.94
C PHE A 14 9.51 -14.42 20.56
N ARG A 15 10.24 -13.36 20.96
CA ARG A 15 11.59 -13.49 21.52
C ARG A 15 11.60 -14.00 22.96
N ASP A 16 10.56 -13.69 23.73
CA ASP A 16 10.37 -14.18 25.11
C ASP A 16 9.34 -15.32 25.11
N GLU A 17 9.71 -16.47 25.68
CA GLU A 17 8.82 -17.62 25.83
C GLU A 17 7.64 -17.33 26.79
N ASN A 18 7.80 -16.36 27.69
CA ASN A 18 6.75 -15.90 28.60
C ASN A 18 5.91 -14.75 28.03
N SER A 19 6.15 -14.34 26.77
CA SER A 19 5.35 -13.29 26.15
C SER A 19 3.87 -13.70 26.08
N PRO A 20 2.93 -12.74 26.00
CA PRO A 20 1.51 -13.07 25.83
C PRO A 20 1.24 -13.95 24.60
N VAL A 21 2.01 -13.76 23.53
CA VAL A 21 1.88 -14.53 22.28
C VAL A 21 2.37 -15.96 22.47
N CYS A 22 3.53 -16.13 23.10
CA CYS A 22 4.11 -17.44 23.36
C CYS A 22 3.31 -18.23 24.40
N THR A 23 2.79 -17.56 25.43
CA THR A 23 1.93 -18.15 26.46
C THR A 23 0.56 -18.55 25.91
N ALA A 24 0.08 -17.88 24.86
CA ALA A 24 -1.12 -18.29 24.11
C ALA A 24 -0.91 -19.52 23.20
N GLY A 25 0.30 -20.12 23.23
CA GLY A 25 0.65 -21.30 22.45
C GLY A 25 1.07 -21.00 21.02
N LEU A 26 1.31 -19.75 20.65
CA LEU A 26 1.81 -19.40 19.31
C LEU A 26 3.34 -19.48 19.27
N ARG A 27 3.86 -19.97 18.14
CA ARG A 27 5.30 -19.98 17.86
C ARG A 27 5.56 -19.50 16.44
N LEU A 28 6.61 -18.70 16.31
CA LEU A 28 7.05 -18.18 15.01
C LEU A 28 7.91 -19.22 14.31
N CYS A 29 7.45 -19.72 13.17
CA CYS A 29 8.17 -20.68 12.35
C CYS A 29 9.16 -19.97 11.41
N SER A 30 8.70 -18.94 10.69
CA SER A 30 9.54 -18.18 9.76
C SER A 30 9.00 -16.76 9.50
N VAL A 31 9.91 -15.88 9.07
CA VAL A 31 9.60 -14.55 8.55
C VAL A 31 10.40 -14.38 7.25
N GLU A 32 9.71 -14.15 6.14
CA GLU A 32 10.33 -13.87 4.85
C GLU A 32 9.91 -12.49 4.35
N VAL A 33 10.86 -11.69 3.85
CA VAL A 33 10.57 -10.42 3.21
C VAL A 33 10.81 -10.55 1.72
N LYS A 34 9.83 -10.15 0.91
CA LYS A 34 9.90 -10.20 -0.55
C LYS A 34 9.58 -8.84 -1.14
N HIS A 35 10.46 -8.38 -2.02
CA HIS A 35 10.17 -7.27 -2.91
C HIS A 35 9.30 -7.79 -4.06
N ILE A 36 8.15 -7.14 -4.24
CA ILE A 36 7.24 -7.39 -5.35
C ILE A 36 7.30 -6.15 -6.26
N PRO A 37 7.84 -6.28 -7.48
CA PRO A 37 7.97 -5.15 -8.38
C PRO A 37 6.60 -4.61 -8.81
N CYS A 38 6.55 -3.33 -9.15
CA CYS A 38 5.33 -2.70 -9.64
C CYS A 38 4.91 -3.27 -11.00
N THR A 39 3.80 -4.02 -11.03
CA THR A 39 3.26 -4.61 -12.27
C THR A 39 2.91 -3.55 -13.33
N TYR A 40 2.40 -2.39 -12.91
CA TYR A 40 2.10 -1.27 -13.82
C TYR A 40 3.36 -0.79 -14.53
N ARG A 41 4.43 -0.51 -13.77
CA ARG A 41 5.70 -0.06 -14.33
C ARG A 41 6.32 -1.12 -15.23
N SER A 42 6.35 -2.38 -14.78
CA SER A 42 6.85 -3.48 -15.61
C SER A 42 6.05 -3.64 -16.92
N TYR A 43 4.74 -3.39 -16.89
CA TYR A 43 3.93 -3.40 -18.10
C TYR A 43 4.33 -2.26 -19.05
N LEU A 44 4.46 -1.03 -18.55
CA LEU A 44 4.90 0.13 -19.34
C LEU A 44 6.29 -0.08 -19.96
N GLU A 45 7.21 -0.71 -19.23
CA GLU A 45 8.56 -1.02 -19.71
C GLU A 45 8.57 -2.11 -20.79
N THR A 46 7.64 -3.06 -20.74
CA THR A 46 7.58 -4.22 -21.65
C THR A 46 6.70 -3.98 -22.88
N HIS A 47 5.64 -3.18 -22.75
CA HIS A 47 4.66 -2.89 -23.80
C HIS A 47 4.83 -1.45 -24.29
N LYS A 48 5.68 -1.28 -25.31
CA LYS A 48 6.01 0.04 -25.88
C LYS A 48 4.84 0.78 -26.53
N ASP A 49 3.71 0.09 -26.72
CA ASP A 49 2.52 0.64 -27.35
C ASP A 49 1.59 1.34 -26.34
N MET A 50 1.77 1.14 -25.03
CA MET A 50 0.99 1.84 -24.01
C MET A 50 1.45 3.30 -23.92
N ASP A 51 0.52 4.23 -24.12
CA ASP A 51 0.82 5.64 -23.94
C ASP A 51 0.76 6.07 -22.46
N SER A 52 1.37 7.22 -22.15
CA SER A 52 1.43 7.74 -20.77
C SER A 52 0.05 8.02 -20.16
N LYS A 53 -0.96 8.33 -20.99
CA LYS A 53 -2.33 8.62 -20.55
C LYS A 53 -3.05 7.33 -20.18
N GLU A 54 -2.93 6.30 -21.01
CA GLU A 54 -3.43 4.95 -20.73
C GLU A 54 -2.83 4.40 -19.44
N PHE A 55 -1.51 4.58 -19.26
CA PHE A 55 -0.84 4.21 -18.01
C PHE A 55 -1.44 4.93 -16.79
N ALA A 56 -1.59 6.26 -16.86
CA ALA A 56 -2.12 7.05 -15.74
C ALA A 56 -3.57 6.65 -15.38
N LEU A 57 -4.42 6.45 -16.40
CA LEU A 57 -5.81 6.02 -16.22
C LEU A 57 -5.93 4.61 -15.65
N TRP A 58 -4.92 3.76 -15.84
CA TRP A 58 -4.90 2.41 -15.26
C TRP A 58 -4.29 2.40 -13.85
N TYR A 59 -3.22 3.15 -13.62
CA TYR A 59 -2.46 3.16 -12.37
C TYR A 59 -3.14 3.94 -11.23
N VAL A 60 -3.64 5.15 -11.50
CA VAL A 60 -4.14 6.04 -10.45
C VAL A 60 -5.39 5.49 -9.74
N PRO A 61 -6.38 4.87 -10.42
CA PRO A 61 -7.55 4.31 -9.74
C PRO A 61 -7.22 3.26 -8.67
N THR A 62 -6.13 2.50 -8.87
CA THR A 62 -5.66 1.52 -7.88
C THR A 62 -5.20 2.20 -6.60
N LEU A 63 -4.41 3.27 -6.71
CA LEU A 63 -3.98 4.05 -5.55
C LEU A 63 -5.17 4.72 -4.85
N ARG A 64 -6.13 5.22 -5.63
CA ARG A 64 -7.35 5.83 -5.11
C ARG A 64 -8.16 4.84 -4.28
N THR A 65 -8.32 3.60 -4.74
CA THR A 65 -9.10 2.57 -4.05
C THR A 65 -8.65 2.35 -2.60
N TRP A 66 -7.35 2.52 -2.32
CA TRP A 66 -6.76 2.24 -1.01
C TRP A 66 -6.66 3.48 -0.12
N SER A 67 -6.77 4.69 -0.69
CA SER A 67 -6.47 5.94 0.00
C SER A 67 -7.62 6.95 0.04
N ASN A 68 -8.66 6.78 -0.81
CA ASN A 68 -9.78 7.72 -0.94
C ASN A 68 -10.45 8.02 0.40
N SER A 69 -10.80 6.98 1.18
CA SER A 69 -11.44 7.16 2.48
C SER A 69 -10.55 7.87 3.49
N THR A 70 -9.23 7.68 3.41
CA THR A 70 -8.27 8.35 4.29
C THR A 70 -8.22 9.84 3.98
N PHE A 71 -8.07 10.22 2.70
CA PHE A 71 -8.07 11.63 2.30
C PHE A 71 -9.42 12.31 2.58
N TYR A 72 -10.52 11.64 2.24
CA TYR A 72 -11.86 12.16 2.50
C TYR A 72 -12.09 12.45 3.98
N ASN A 73 -11.69 11.55 4.88
CA ASN A 73 -11.88 11.70 6.33
C ASN A 73 -10.86 12.63 7.01
N ALA A 74 -9.77 13.00 6.33
CA ALA A 74 -8.81 13.97 6.83
C ALA A 74 -9.26 15.43 6.65
N LEU A 75 -10.24 15.68 5.76
CA LEU A 75 -10.79 17.01 5.52
C LEU A 75 -11.70 17.45 6.67
N SER A 76 -11.75 18.77 6.94
CA SER A 76 -12.61 19.34 7.99
C SER A 76 -14.07 18.86 7.88
N HIS A 77 -14.65 18.57 9.03
CA HIS A 77 -16.07 18.20 9.17
C HIS A 77 -17.02 19.39 8.95
N ASP A 78 -16.53 20.63 8.92
CA ASP A 78 -17.32 21.81 8.59
C ASP A 78 -17.68 21.88 7.09
N ARG A 79 -16.96 21.12 6.25
CA ARG A 79 -17.24 20.99 4.82
C ARG A 79 -18.37 20.02 4.56
N SER A 80 -19.17 20.29 3.53
CA SER A 80 -20.20 19.34 3.10
C SER A 80 -19.56 18.04 2.58
N ALA A 81 -20.33 16.96 2.56
CA ALA A 81 -19.88 15.69 1.97
C ALA A 81 -19.50 15.85 0.48
N GLU A 82 -20.25 16.68 -0.24
CA GLU A 82 -20.00 16.98 -1.65
C GLU A 82 -18.69 17.75 -1.83
N GLU A 83 -18.45 18.81 -1.03
CA GLU A 83 -17.21 19.58 -1.10
C GLU A 83 -15.99 18.69 -0.80
N ARG A 84 -16.09 17.82 0.21
CA ARG A 84 -15.03 16.87 0.53
C ARG A 84 -14.78 15.87 -0.59
N SER A 85 -15.83 15.39 -1.25
CA SER A 85 -15.68 14.51 -2.41
C SER A 85 -14.95 15.23 -3.54
N ASN A 86 -15.39 16.44 -3.88
CA ASN A 86 -14.82 17.24 -4.96
C ASN A 86 -13.32 17.54 -4.71
N ILE A 87 -12.93 17.87 -3.48
CA ILE A 87 -11.52 18.09 -3.14
C ILE A 87 -10.69 16.81 -3.36
N VAL A 88 -11.22 15.64 -3.01
CA VAL A 88 -10.52 14.36 -3.23
C VAL A 88 -10.48 14.01 -4.72
N ASP A 89 -11.55 14.30 -5.47
CA ASP A 89 -11.58 14.15 -6.93
C ASP A 89 -10.49 15.02 -7.59
N GLU A 90 -10.43 16.30 -7.24
CA GLU A 90 -9.41 17.24 -7.72
C GLU A 90 -7.98 16.77 -7.41
N LEU A 91 -7.74 16.19 -6.23
CA LEU A 91 -6.46 15.60 -5.87
C LEU A 91 -6.06 14.48 -6.83
N PHE A 92 -6.96 13.53 -7.11
CA PHE A 92 -6.65 12.41 -8.00
C PHE A 92 -6.58 12.83 -9.47
N ASP A 93 -7.34 13.84 -9.89
CA ASP A 93 -7.23 14.43 -11.23
C ASP A 93 -5.88 15.12 -11.43
N ALA A 94 -5.43 15.88 -10.43
CA ALA A 94 -4.10 16.50 -10.44
C ALA A 94 -3.00 15.44 -10.47
N TYR A 95 -3.11 14.39 -9.65
CA TYR A 95 -2.14 13.30 -9.64
C TYR A 95 -2.12 12.49 -10.94
N THR A 96 -3.28 12.30 -11.59
CA THR A 96 -3.36 11.66 -12.92
C THR A 96 -2.57 12.44 -13.97
N LYS A 97 -2.66 13.79 -13.94
CA LYS A 97 -1.87 14.65 -14.84
C LYS A 97 -0.37 14.52 -14.56
N GLU A 98 0.03 14.47 -13.29
CA GLU A 98 1.44 14.27 -12.91
C GLU A 98 1.98 12.93 -13.44
N VAL A 99 1.24 11.84 -13.19
CA VAL A 99 1.61 10.50 -13.67
C VAL A 99 1.71 10.46 -15.19
N GLN A 100 0.79 11.13 -15.90
CA GLN A 100 0.82 11.20 -17.36
C GLN A 100 2.07 11.93 -17.89
N GLN A 101 2.57 12.94 -17.18
CA GLN A 101 3.76 13.68 -17.60
C GLN A 101 5.05 12.86 -17.41
N ASN A 102 5.14 12.07 -16.34
CA ASN A 102 6.36 11.35 -15.96
C ASN A 102 6.11 9.88 -15.57
N PRO A 103 5.48 9.04 -16.42
CA PRO A 103 4.94 7.75 -15.99
C PRO A 103 5.99 6.78 -15.40
N PHE A 104 7.24 6.84 -15.87
CA PHE A 104 8.34 6.01 -15.36
C PHE A 104 8.82 6.39 -13.95
N GLN A 105 8.50 7.60 -13.47
CA GLN A 105 8.83 8.02 -12.09
C GLN A 105 7.81 7.53 -11.07
N HIS A 106 6.69 6.95 -11.52
CA HIS A 106 5.65 6.44 -10.66
C HIS A 106 5.66 4.90 -10.64
N GLY A 107 5.20 4.35 -9.54
CA GLY A 107 5.16 2.91 -9.32
C GLY A 107 4.62 2.57 -7.95
N MET A 108 4.42 1.29 -7.73
CA MET A 108 3.79 0.74 -6.54
C MET A 108 4.48 -0.61 -6.26
N ASP A 109 5.79 -0.51 -6.02
CA ASP A 109 6.58 -1.62 -5.52
C ASP A 109 6.15 -1.95 -4.09
N TYR A 110 6.04 -3.23 -3.76
CA TYR A 110 5.70 -3.68 -2.42
C TYR A 110 6.86 -4.38 -1.74
N ILE A 111 6.98 -4.18 -0.44
CA ILE A 111 7.77 -5.04 0.44
C ILE A 111 6.77 -5.87 1.25
N HIS A 112 6.57 -7.12 0.87
CA HIS A 112 5.68 -8.04 1.58
C HIS A 112 6.46 -8.80 2.63
N THR A 113 5.92 -8.86 3.85
CA THR A 113 6.43 -9.74 4.88
C THR A 113 5.50 -10.93 5.07
N HIS A 114 5.99 -12.13 4.80
CA HIS A 114 5.29 -13.38 4.99
C HIS A 114 5.69 -13.94 6.36
N VAL A 115 4.71 -14.07 7.25
CA VAL A 115 4.93 -14.54 8.62
C VAL A 115 4.23 -15.88 8.78
N HIS A 116 5.00 -16.92 9.07
CA HIS A 116 4.48 -18.25 9.35
C HIS A 116 4.49 -18.48 10.86
N ILE A 117 3.31 -18.67 11.43
CA ILE A 117 3.10 -18.90 12.86
C ILE A 117 2.30 -20.19 13.00
N GLU A 118 2.74 -21.06 13.90
CA GLU A 118 2.01 -22.26 14.28
C GLU A 118 1.44 -22.13 15.69
N LYS A 119 0.39 -22.91 15.96
CA LYS A 119 -0.16 -23.08 17.30
C LYS A 119 0.27 -24.45 17.83
N ILE A 120 1.05 -24.44 18.90
CA ILE A 120 1.47 -25.63 19.63
C ILE A 120 0.43 -25.83 20.73
N VAL A 121 -0.42 -26.84 20.55
CA VAL A 121 -1.52 -27.19 21.47
C VAL A 121 -0.96 -27.73 22.79
#